data_AF-A0AAU3BXP6-F1
#
_entry.id   AF-A0AAU3BXP6-F1
#
_cell.length_a   1.000
_cell.length_b   1.000
_cell.length_c   1.000
_cell.angle_alpha   90.00
_cell.angle_beta   90.00
_cell.angle_gamma   90.00
#
_symmetry.space_group_name_H-M   'P 1'
#
loop_
_entity.id
_entity.type
_entity.pdbx_description
1 polymer ?
#
loop_
_entity_poly.entity_id
_entity_poly.type
_entity_poly.pdbx_seq_one_letter_code
_entity_poly.pdbx_strand_id
1 'polypeptide(L)' 'MSKPSTGSTPCPTCSTPMAVPTRLLSRSGRRATIALDLSPVTTHLATHLAPALTPSLPPTAR' A
#
# COMPACT_ATOMS: atom_id res chain seq x y z
N MET A 1 13.02 21.34 4.89
CA MET A 1 12.02 20.37 4.41
C MET A 1 12.48 18.99 4.85
N SER A 2 11.81 18.37 5.82
CA SER A 2 12.18 17.03 6.30
C SER A 2 11.82 15.99 5.24
N LYS A 3 12.81 15.29 4.69
CA LYS A 3 12.59 14.23 3.70
C LYS A 3 11.68 13.15 4.32
N PRO A 4 10.56 12.77 3.70
CA PRO A 4 9.73 11.68 4.22
C PRO A 4 10.58 10.41 4.26
N SER A 5 10.65 9.78 5.43
CA SER A 5 11.29 8.48 5.57
C SER A 5 10.34 7.44 4.99
N THR A 6 10.83 6.62 4.07
CA THR A 6 10.06 5.51 3.47
C THR A 6 10.67 4.19 3.90
N GLY A 7 9.80 3.28 4.35
CA GLY A 7 10.11 1.86 4.52
C GLY A 7 9.72 1.07 3.27
N SER A 8 10.07 -0.21 3.23
CA SER A 8 9.65 -1.15 2.21
C SER A 8 8.88 -2.30 2.84
N THR A 9 7.74 -2.69 2.26
CA THR A 9 6.94 -3.83 2.71
C THR A 9 6.46 -4.62 1.49
N PRO A 10 6.60 -5.96 1.46
CA PRO A 10 6.13 -6.76 0.34
C PRO A 10 4.60 -6.86 0.33
N CYS A 11 4.02 -6.84 -0.87
CA CYS A 11 2.63 -7.22 -1.07
C CYS A 11 2.40 -8.67 -0.65
N PRO A 12 1.37 -8.99 0.16
CA PRO A 12 1.09 -10.37 0.56
C PRO A 12 0.58 -11.26 -0.60
N THR A 13 0.10 -10.67 -1.70
CA THR A 13 -0.45 -11.43 -2.85
C THR A 13 0.59 -11.73 -3.91
N CYS A 14 1.39 -10.73 -4.31
CA CYS A 14 2.32 -10.83 -5.44
C CYS A 14 3.78 -10.60 -5.05
N SER A 15 4.08 -10.45 -3.75
CA SER A 15 5.42 -10.23 -3.20
C SER A 15 6.16 -8.99 -3.73
N THR A 16 5.49 -8.11 -4.48
CA THR A 16 6.10 -6.89 -5.02
C THR A 16 6.46 -5.94 -3.87
N PRO A 17 7.70 -5.41 -3.81
CA PRO A 17 8.11 -4.49 -2.76
C PRO A 17 7.44 -3.13 -2.95
N MET A 18 6.84 -2.61 -1.88
CA MET A 18 6.17 -1.30 -1.89
C MET A 18 6.80 -0.34 -0.92
N ALA A 19 7.02 0.88 -1.40
CA ALA A 19 7.42 1.99 -0.57
C ALA A 19 6.23 2.42 0.32
N VAL A 20 6.42 2.35 1.62
CA VAL A 20 5.44 2.77 2.63
C VAL A 20 5.98 3.95 3.42
N PRO A 21 5.22 5.04 3.59
CA PRO A 21 5.63 6.13 4.47
C PRO A 21 5.87 5.62 5.89
N THR A 22 6.94 6.11 6.52
CA THR A 22 7.27 5.79 7.91
C THR A 22 7.34 7.04 8.75
N ARG A 23 6.88 6.95 9.99
CA ARG A 23 6.95 8.03 10.97
C ARG A 23 7.49 7.52 12.29
N LEU A 24 8.55 8.15 12.79
CA LEU A 24 9.06 7.87 14.12
C LEU A 24 8.06 8.41 15.14
N LEU A 25 7.51 7.52 15.98
CA LEU A 25 6.57 7.88 17.04
C LEU A 25 7.31 8.21 18.34
N SER A 26 8.27 7.36 18.71
CA SER A 26 9.06 7.53 19.92
C SER A 26 10.41 6.84 19.78
N ARG A 27 11.40 7.32 20.54
CA ARG A 27 12.72 6.69 20.64
C ARG A 27 13.15 6.67 22.10
N SER A 28 13.47 5.49 22.63
CA SER A 28 13.97 5.31 23.99
C SER A 28 15.29 4.53 23.95
N GLY A 29 16.40 5.25 24.14
CA GLY A 29 17.75 4.69 24.05
C GLY A 29 18.02 4.01 22.71
N ARG A 30 18.16 2.68 22.71
CA ARG A 30 18.42 1.85 21.52
C ARG A 30 17.14 1.34 20.83
N ARG A 31 15.94 1.62 21.34
CA ARG A 31 14.66 1.23 20.72
C ARG A 31 13.99 2.43 20.06
N ALA A 32 13.39 2.19 18.89
CA ALA A 32 12.61 3.17 18.16
C ALA A 32 11.26 2.54 17.80
N THR A 33 10.18 3.27 18.06
CA THR A 33 8.82 2.89 17.64
C THR A 33 8.51 3.65 16.36
N ILE A 34 8.24 2.92 15.28
CA ILE A 34 7.99 3.48 13.96
C ILE A 34 6.58 3.07 13.54
N ALA A 35 5.76 4.04 13.15
CA ALA A 35 4.50 3.79 12.46
C ALA A 35 4.76 3.64 10.96
N LEU A 36 4.18 2.61 10.35
CA LEU A 36 4.17 2.40 8.91
C LEU A 36 2.77 2.74 8.37
N ASP A 37 2.71 3.55 7.33
CA ASP A 37 1.47 3.81 6.60
C ASP A 37 1.31 2.77 5.48
N LEU A 38 0.41 1.81 5.70
CA LEU A 38 0.13 0.72 4.77
C LEU A 38 -0.89 1.10 3.69
N SER A 39 -1.36 2.35 3.63
CA SER A 39 -2.31 2.81 2.60
C SER A 39 -1.87 2.47 1.17
N PRO A 40 -0.59 2.61 0.78
CA PRO A 40 -0.13 2.21 -0.56
C PRO A 40 -0.30 0.71 -0.84
N VAL A 41 -0.07 -0.13 0.19
CA VAL A 41 -0.25 -1.59 0.09
C VAL A 41 -1.72 -1.91 -0.07
N THR A 42 -2.59 -1.29 0.71
CA THR A 42 -4.05 -1.48 0.61
C THR A 42 -4.58 -1.07 -0.77
N THR A 43 -4.13 0.08 -1.31
CA THR A 43 -4.49 0.53 -2.65
C THR A 43 -4.02 -0.45 -3.73
N HIS A 44 -2.81 -0.99 -3.61
CA HIS A 44 -2.35 -2.01 -4.54
C HIS A 44 -3.09 -3.35 -4.36
N LEU A 45 -3.47 -3.73 -3.14
CA LEU A 45 -4.28 -4.91 -2.93
C LEU A 45 -5.63 -4.80 -3.66
N ALA A 46 -6.18 -3.59 -3.76
CA ALA A 46 -7.38 -3.35 -4.58
C ALA A 46 -7.17 -3.71 -6.06
N THR A 47 -5.96 -3.56 -6.63
CA THR A 47 -5.69 -4.03 -8.01
C THR A 47 -5.73 -5.56 -8.15
N HIS A 48 -5.44 -6.32 -7.10
CA HIS A 48 -5.61 -7.79 -7.11
C HIS A 48 -7.08 -8.20 -6.94
N LEU A 49 -7.86 -7.36 -6.26
CA LEU A 49 -9.30 -7.55 -6.04
C LEU A 49 -10.16 -7.01 -7.20
N ALA A 50 -9.53 -6.42 -8.21
CA ALA A 50 -10.19 -5.90 -9.40
C ALA A 50 -10.62 -6.93 -10.48
N PRO A 51 -10.81 -8.25 -10.24
CA PRO A 51 -11.57 -9.09 -11.15
C PRO A 51 -12.97 -9.42 -10.59
N ALA A 52 -13.91 -8.47 -10.62
CA ALA A 52 -15.34 -8.77 -10.40
C ALA A 52 -16.35 -7.66 -10.80
N LEU A 53 -15.93 -6.45 -11.17
CA LEU A 53 -16.86 -5.32 -11.40
C LEU A 53 -16.69 -4.64 -12.76
N THR A 54 -16.20 -5.36 -13.77
CA THR A 54 -16.65 -5.09 -15.14
C THR A 54 -17.92 -5.91 -15.36
N PRO A 55 -19.14 -5.36 -15.17
CA PRO A 55 -20.21 -5.84 -16.03
C PRO A 55 -19.71 -5.50 -17.42
N SER A 56 -19.26 -6.52 -18.15
CA SER A 56 -19.17 -6.47 -19.60
C SER A 56 -20.60 -6.20 -20.06
N LEU A 57 -21.03 -4.94 -20.03
CA LEU A 57 -22.27 -4.52 -20.65
C LEU A 57 -22.09 -4.94 -22.10
N PRO A 58 -22.92 -5.86 -22.62
CA PRO A 58 -22.90 -6.12 -24.05
C PRO A 58 -23.09 -4.77 -24.74
N PRO A 59 -22.40 -4.47 -25.84
CA PRO A 59 -22.71 -3.28 -26.61
C PRO A 59 -24.20 -3.36 -26.92
N THR A 60 -25.00 -2.49 -26.30
CA THR A 60 -26.41 -2.38 -26.63
C THR A 60 -26.46 -2.00 -28.10
N ALA A 61 -26.73 -2.99 -28.94
CA ALA A 61 -27.07 -2.76 -30.33
C ALA A 61 -28.39 -1.99 -30.32
N ARG A 62 -28.33 -0.72 -30.72
CA ARG A 62 -29.51 0.02 -31.16
C ARG A 62 -29.11 1.00 -32.24
#